data_AF-A0A7K9DWH2-F1
#
_entry.id   AF-A0A7K9DWH2-F1
#
_cell.length_a   1.000
_cell.length_b   1.000
_cell.length_c   1.000
_cell.angle_alpha   90.00
_cell.angle_beta   90.00
_cell.angle_gamma   90.00
#
_symmetry.space_group_name_H-M   'P 1'
#
loop_
_entity.id
_entity.type
_entity.pdbx_description
1 polymer ?
#
loop_
_entity_poly.entity_id
_entity_poly.type
_entity_poly.pdbx_seq_one_letter_code
_entity_poly.pdbx_strand_id
1 'polypeptide(L)'
;GDPSARLAVTPREPLVPYGGSAELNCSLACPGGTVQWKGLDTNLGSITSFPTHSILHISSARVATAGTKICQGICHGRHYQQAVDLKVYALPDTLRLEAEPLTLEPGRPGTLRCSAQGVYPLVGLGLTWYRGEQELEERDFDATETEEELFDIVSTLPVAGEEVGEGVEFRCQVTLSIGQETFSRVASVAVGTGAPTEQPVAVAASTGSTRTVTATTRSPSTAGAGTTTALPPEPRVPTRGPTTRKPDAKTILEPAAATKPPSTEHSASQDLITHPATTTLPVSGAATAAGSINWGAPSAEKEPDPPVGPAPACNLQIWSLPPNGTRGRALRIECRARCPGNATVRWLRTPVALSQYREEASGSGSTLLLDRAEPRHQGHYQCVLLGRRSQAVSLELMVLDDSLGPGPAVTVGTTVSLLGLVVTSVLSRRLWKRLRSQYELP
;
A
#
# COMPACT_ATOMS: atom_id res chain seq x y z
N GLY A 1 29.99 30.13 22.84
CA GLY A 1 28.76 30.07 22.04
C GLY A 1 28.50 28.62 21.73
N ASP A 2 27.35 28.10 22.10
CA ASP A 2 27.00 26.68 21.94
C ASP A 2 27.10 26.25 20.45
N PRO A 3 27.93 25.26 20.08
CA PRO A 3 28.20 24.88 18.68
C PRO A 3 27.11 23.98 18.05
N SER A 4 25.92 23.89 18.62
CA SER A 4 25.06 22.70 18.45
C SER A 4 23.88 22.81 17.47
N ALA A 5 23.70 23.93 16.76
CA ALA A 5 22.59 24.01 15.80
C ALA A 5 22.93 23.25 14.50
N ARG A 6 22.42 22.03 14.38
CA ARG A 6 22.53 21.18 13.18
C ARG A 6 21.14 20.93 12.60
N LEU A 7 20.97 21.31 11.33
CA LEU A 7 19.81 20.93 10.53
C LEU A 7 20.03 19.52 9.98
N ALA A 8 19.06 18.63 10.15
CA ALA A 8 19.12 17.26 9.67
C ALA A 8 17.78 16.85 9.06
N VAL A 9 17.84 16.06 7.99
CA VAL A 9 16.67 15.46 7.35
C VAL A 9 16.76 13.95 7.49
N THR A 10 15.65 13.32 7.87
CA THR A 10 15.51 11.88 8.04
C THR A 10 14.29 11.36 7.30
N PRO A 11 14.40 10.26 6.52
CA PRO A 11 15.63 9.52 6.24
C PRO A 11 16.60 10.30 5.33
N ARG A 12 17.88 9.90 5.32
CA ARG A 12 18.93 10.56 4.49
C ARG A 12 18.85 10.17 3.02
N GLU A 13 18.47 8.93 2.76
CA GLU A 13 18.21 8.36 1.43
C GLU A 13 16.73 7.96 1.36
N PRO A 14 15.80 8.93 1.23
CA PRO A 14 14.39 8.63 1.16
C PRO A 14 14.05 7.88 -0.14
N LEU A 15 13.44 6.70 0.02
CA LEU A 15 12.96 5.84 -1.06
C LEU A 15 11.49 5.50 -0.79
N VAL A 16 10.63 5.61 -1.81
CA VAL A 16 9.20 5.33 -1.68
C VAL A 16 8.68 4.57 -2.92
N PRO A 17 7.84 3.54 -2.76
CA PRO A 17 7.20 2.90 -3.91
C PRO A 17 6.19 3.84 -4.56
N TYR A 18 6.00 3.71 -5.87
CA TYR A 18 4.93 4.39 -6.61
C TYR A 18 3.56 4.05 -6.01
N GLY A 19 2.70 5.05 -5.86
CA GLY A 19 1.43 4.96 -5.12
C GLY A 19 1.57 4.84 -3.60
N GLY A 20 2.80 4.73 -3.08
CA GLY A 20 3.10 4.62 -1.65
C GLY A 20 3.06 5.94 -0.90
N SER A 21 3.34 5.87 0.41
CA SER A 21 3.46 7.04 1.29
C SER A 21 4.81 7.06 2.00
N ALA A 22 5.29 8.26 2.29
CA ALA A 22 6.54 8.47 3.02
C ALA A 22 6.47 9.76 3.84
N GLU A 23 7.29 9.83 4.89
CA GLU A 23 7.45 11.02 5.72
C GLU A 23 8.92 11.41 5.79
N LEU A 24 9.22 12.67 5.52
CA LEU A 24 10.54 13.24 5.67
C LEU A 24 10.50 14.23 6.83
N ASN A 25 11.23 13.92 7.91
CA ASN A 25 11.33 14.80 9.06
C ASN A 25 12.61 15.64 8.94
N CYS A 26 12.43 16.95 8.88
CA CYS A 26 13.52 17.90 8.98
C CYS A 26 13.56 18.50 10.39
N SER A 27 14.67 18.33 11.10
CA SER A 27 14.84 18.80 12.47
C SER A 27 16.04 19.72 12.61
N LEU A 28 15.91 20.74 13.46
CA LEU A 28 16.96 21.69 13.82
C LEU A 28 17.08 21.69 15.34
N ALA A 29 18.25 21.27 15.84
CA ALA A 29 18.57 21.30 17.26
C ALA A 29 18.87 22.73 17.74
N CYS A 30 17.86 23.59 17.80
CA CYS A 30 17.99 24.98 18.26
C CYS A 30 16.72 25.45 18.98
N PRO A 31 16.78 25.77 20.28
CA PRO A 31 15.67 26.39 21.00
C PRO A 31 15.26 27.72 20.37
N GLY A 32 13.97 27.88 20.03
CA GLY A 32 13.46 29.08 19.37
C GLY A 32 13.89 29.25 17.91
N GLY A 33 14.52 28.22 17.32
CA GLY A 33 14.74 28.16 15.88
C GLY A 33 13.45 27.95 15.10
N THR A 34 13.53 28.03 13.77
CA THR A 34 12.43 27.71 12.86
C THR A 34 12.91 26.77 11.77
N VAL A 35 12.02 25.94 11.25
CA VAL A 35 12.30 24.96 10.19
C VAL A 35 11.17 24.95 9.18
N GLN A 36 11.51 24.91 7.89
CA GLN A 36 10.54 24.88 6.80
C GLN A 36 11.05 24.13 5.58
N TRP A 37 10.14 23.45 4.88
CA TRP A 37 10.39 22.89 3.56
C TRP A 37 10.22 23.96 2.47
N LYS A 38 11.05 23.92 1.42
CA LYS A 38 11.02 24.83 0.27
C LYS A 38 10.93 24.05 -1.04
N GLY A 39 10.29 24.64 -2.05
CA GLY A 39 10.31 24.12 -3.42
C GLY A 39 9.45 22.89 -3.60
N LEU A 40 8.36 22.77 -2.83
CA LEU A 40 7.33 21.79 -3.11
C LEU A 40 6.44 22.39 -4.19
N ASP A 41 6.54 21.85 -5.40
CA ASP A 41 5.53 22.10 -6.42
C ASP A 41 4.16 21.72 -5.83
N THR A 42 3.16 22.54 -6.13
CA THR A 42 1.96 22.82 -5.32
C THR A 42 1.01 21.64 -5.06
N ASN A 43 1.38 20.39 -5.35
CA ASN A 43 0.53 19.20 -5.16
C ASN A 43 1.28 17.92 -4.72
N LEU A 44 2.54 17.98 -4.29
CA LEU A 44 3.36 16.77 -4.05
C LEU A 44 3.34 16.24 -2.60
N GLY A 45 2.70 16.94 -1.67
CA GLY A 45 2.62 16.53 -0.26
C GLY A 45 2.01 17.60 0.64
N SER A 46 1.81 17.27 1.92
CA SER A 46 1.41 18.21 2.97
C SER A 46 2.53 18.43 3.97
N ILE A 47 2.60 19.62 4.57
CA ILE A 47 3.61 19.95 5.58
C ILE A 47 2.93 20.10 6.94
N THR A 48 3.51 19.44 7.95
CA THR A 48 3.22 19.71 9.36
C THR A 48 4.44 20.36 10.00
N SER A 49 4.30 21.60 10.47
CA SER A 49 5.42 22.36 11.06
C SER A 49 5.30 22.48 12.58
N PHE A 50 6.42 22.31 13.26
CA PHE A 50 6.63 22.47 14.69
C PHE A 50 7.78 23.46 14.93
N PRO A 51 8.00 23.94 16.17
CA PRO A 51 9.06 24.92 16.44
C PRO A 51 10.45 24.48 15.98
N THR A 52 10.85 23.24 16.27
CA THR A 52 12.21 22.73 15.99
C THR A 52 12.28 21.71 14.86
N HIS A 53 11.15 21.35 14.25
CA HIS A 53 11.13 20.39 13.16
C HIS A 53 9.91 20.58 12.26
N SER A 54 10.00 20.08 11.02
CA SER A 54 8.95 20.15 10.02
C SER A 54 8.90 18.82 9.27
N ILE A 55 7.71 18.25 9.14
CA ILE A 55 7.49 16.95 8.51
C ILE A 55 6.80 17.17 7.16
N LEU A 56 7.42 16.64 6.11
CA LEU A 56 6.82 16.54 4.78
C LEU A 56 6.15 15.17 4.65
N HIS A 57 4.83 15.18 4.49
CA HIS A 57 4.01 13.99 4.26
C HIS A 57 3.76 13.83 2.77
N ILE A 58 4.10 12.66 2.26
CA ILE A 58 3.88 12.27 0.87
C ILE A 58 2.82 11.18 0.87
N SER A 59 1.72 11.45 0.16
CA SER A 59 0.63 10.50 -0.03
C SER A 59 0.53 10.15 -1.51
N SER A 60 0.54 8.85 -1.83
CA SER A 60 0.46 8.36 -3.21
C SER A 60 1.54 8.93 -4.13
N ALA A 61 2.79 8.53 -3.89
CA ALA A 61 3.95 8.98 -4.66
C ALA A 61 3.80 8.70 -6.17
N ARG A 62 4.18 9.67 -6.99
CA ARG A 62 4.26 9.57 -8.46
C ARG A 62 5.70 9.80 -8.92
N VAL A 63 5.98 9.59 -10.21
CA VAL A 63 7.29 9.92 -10.81
C VAL A 63 7.66 11.38 -10.54
N ALA A 64 6.75 12.32 -10.81
CA ALA A 64 6.92 13.75 -10.49
C ALA A 64 7.11 14.08 -8.99
N THR A 65 6.87 13.12 -8.07
CA THR A 65 7.15 13.31 -6.64
C THR A 65 8.63 13.20 -6.33
N ALA A 66 9.40 12.49 -7.15
CA ALA A 66 10.84 12.33 -7.00
C ALA A 66 11.61 13.66 -7.05
N GLY A 67 12.91 13.58 -6.82
CA GLY A 67 13.84 14.70 -6.93
C GLY A 67 14.12 15.41 -5.60
N THR A 68 14.85 16.52 -5.72
CA THR A 68 15.44 17.20 -4.57
C THR A 68 14.40 17.90 -3.70
N LYS A 69 14.37 17.55 -2.41
CA LYS A 69 13.60 18.23 -1.36
C LYS A 69 14.54 19.05 -0.49
N ILE A 70 14.23 20.35 -0.35
CA ILE A 70 15.08 21.29 0.36
C ILE A 70 14.41 21.68 1.67
N CYS A 71 15.11 21.45 2.77
CA CYS A 71 14.74 21.97 4.07
C CYS A 71 15.64 23.14 4.46
N GLN A 72 15.05 24.17 5.04
CA GLN A 72 15.74 25.36 5.54
C GLN A 72 15.41 25.56 7.01
N GLY A 73 16.39 26.01 7.79
CA GLY A 73 16.23 26.34 9.19
C GLY A 73 16.91 27.65 9.57
N ILE A 74 16.38 28.35 10.57
CA ILE A 74 16.96 29.58 11.10
C ILE A 74 17.16 29.41 12.61
N CYS A 75 18.34 29.74 13.11
CA CYS A 75 18.68 29.69 14.53
C CYS A 75 19.54 30.90 14.89
N HIS A 76 19.10 31.73 15.85
CA HIS A 76 19.82 32.93 16.29
C HIS A 76 20.33 33.82 15.13
N GLY A 77 19.53 34.00 14.07
CA GLY A 77 19.89 34.77 12.87
C GLY A 77 20.81 34.06 11.87
N ARG A 78 21.26 32.84 12.15
CA ARG A 78 22.00 32.00 11.19
C ARG A 78 21.05 31.13 10.38
N HIS A 79 21.34 31.01 9.08
CA HIS A 79 20.58 30.18 8.15
C HIS A 79 21.27 28.84 7.93
N TYR A 80 20.46 27.78 7.88
CA TYR A 80 20.86 26.40 7.61
C TYR A 80 20.03 25.87 6.45
N GLN A 81 20.63 25.02 5.63
CA GLN A 81 19.93 24.36 4.53
C GLN A 81 20.44 22.93 4.39
N GLN A 82 19.52 22.00 4.17
CA GLN A 82 19.81 20.61 3.86
C GLN A 82 18.94 20.18 2.69
N ALA A 83 19.55 19.51 1.73
CA ALA A 83 18.85 18.90 0.61
C ALA A 83 18.90 17.37 0.74
N VAL A 84 17.81 16.71 0.37
CA VAL A 84 17.74 15.26 0.18
C VAL A 84 17.12 14.96 -1.16
N ASP A 85 17.53 13.89 -1.80
CA ASP A 85 16.96 13.45 -3.06
C ASP A 85 15.95 12.33 -2.80
N LEU A 86 14.67 12.59 -3.03
CA LEU A 86 13.62 11.59 -2.90
C LEU A 86 13.59 10.72 -4.14
N LYS A 87 13.78 9.42 -3.94
CA LYS A 87 13.70 8.43 -5.00
C LYS A 87 12.34 7.75 -4.97
N VAL A 88 11.77 7.54 -6.15
CA VAL A 88 10.55 6.77 -6.35
C VAL A 88 10.91 5.52 -7.15
N TYR A 89 10.31 4.38 -6.80
CA TYR A 89 10.48 3.14 -7.55
C TYR A 89 9.14 2.45 -7.78
N ALA A 90 9.03 1.72 -8.88
CA ALA A 90 7.92 0.84 -9.19
C ALA A 90 8.48 -0.46 -9.76
N LEU A 91 8.17 -1.58 -9.12
CA LEU A 91 8.51 -2.90 -9.61
C LEU A 91 7.32 -3.81 -9.26
N PRO A 92 6.62 -4.40 -10.24
CA PRO A 92 5.45 -5.23 -9.98
C PRO A 92 5.84 -6.46 -9.15
N ASP A 93 4.89 -6.98 -8.37
CA ASP A 93 5.15 -8.17 -7.54
C ASP A 93 5.26 -9.46 -8.35
N THR A 94 4.72 -9.46 -9.57
CA THR A 94 4.76 -10.60 -10.48
C THR A 94 5.30 -10.19 -11.84
N LEU A 95 6.10 -11.07 -12.43
CA LEU A 95 6.50 -11.00 -13.84
C LEU A 95 5.58 -11.91 -14.66
N ARG A 96 5.37 -11.56 -15.92
CA ARG A 96 4.70 -12.43 -16.88
C ARG A 96 5.75 -13.13 -17.72
N LEU A 97 5.80 -14.46 -17.63
CA LEU A 97 6.64 -15.30 -18.47
C LEU A 97 5.75 -16.22 -19.30
N GLU A 98 5.78 -16.03 -20.61
CA GLU A 98 4.97 -16.76 -21.59
C GLU A 98 5.90 -17.57 -22.50
N ALA A 99 5.48 -18.76 -22.91
CA ALA A 99 6.16 -19.59 -23.89
C ALA A 99 5.34 -19.67 -25.17
N GLU A 100 6.01 -19.66 -26.32
CA GLU A 100 5.44 -19.95 -27.63
C GLU A 100 6.23 -21.09 -28.29
N PRO A 101 5.64 -22.28 -28.51
CA PRO A 101 4.27 -22.67 -28.13
C PRO A 101 4.01 -22.66 -26.62
N LEU A 102 2.73 -22.59 -26.22
CA LEU A 102 2.29 -22.47 -24.80
C LEU A 102 2.94 -23.49 -23.85
N THR A 103 3.33 -24.64 -24.37
CA THR A 103 4.09 -25.66 -23.65
C THR A 103 5.39 -25.93 -24.39
N LEU A 104 6.51 -25.76 -23.69
CA LEU A 104 7.81 -26.19 -24.20
C LEU A 104 7.87 -27.71 -24.19
N GLU A 105 8.08 -28.30 -25.36
CA GLU A 105 8.23 -29.74 -25.56
C GLU A 105 9.71 -30.09 -25.76
N PRO A 106 10.22 -31.16 -25.13
CA PRO A 106 11.61 -31.57 -25.29
C PRO A 106 12.02 -31.74 -26.76
N GLY A 107 13.17 -31.19 -27.14
CA GLY A 107 13.72 -31.29 -28.50
C GLY A 107 13.06 -30.37 -29.53
N ARG A 108 12.05 -29.57 -29.16
CA ARG A 108 11.42 -28.60 -30.06
C ARG A 108 11.88 -27.18 -29.73
N PRO A 109 12.24 -26.37 -30.74
CA PRO A 109 12.55 -24.97 -30.52
C PRO A 109 11.31 -24.20 -30.07
N GLY A 110 11.53 -23.11 -29.34
CA GLY A 110 10.47 -22.24 -28.86
C GLY A 110 10.98 -20.84 -28.57
N THR A 111 10.07 -19.98 -28.13
CA THR A 111 10.37 -18.60 -27.76
C THR A 111 9.77 -18.30 -26.40
N LEU A 112 10.57 -17.74 -25.50
CA LEU A 112 10.11 -17.25 -24.21
C LEU A 112 9.97 -15.74 -24.23
N ARG A 113 8.90 -15.23 -23.64
CA ARG A 113 8.61 -13.80 -23.55
C ARG A 113 8.40 -13.41 -22.10
N CYS A 114 9.32 -12.63 -21.55
CA CYS A 114 9.23 -12.06 -20.22
C CYS A 114 8.77 -10.61 -20.30
N SER A 115 7.79 -10.21 -19.48
CA SER A 115 7.31 -8.84 -19.45
C SER A 115 6.92 -8.38 -18.05
N ALA A 116 7.07 -7.08 -17.80
CA ALA A 116 6.65 -6.40 -16.60
C ALA A 116 6.05 -5.05 -16.95
N GLN A 117 4.94 -4.70 -16.31
CA GLN A 117 4.24 -3.44 -16.56
C GLN A 117 4.47 -2.45 -15.42
N GLY A 118 4.51 -1.17 -15.76
CA GLY A 118 4.59 -0.09 -14.77
C GLY A 118 5.88 -0.10 -13.94
N VAL A 119 7.02 -0.37 -14.58
CA VAL A 119 8.35 -0.38 -13.95
C VAL A 119 8.97 1.02 -13.94
N TYR A 120 9.66 1.38 -12.87
CA TYR A 120 10.39 2.65 -12.76
C TYR A 120 11.47 2.60 -11.66
N PRO A 121 12.62 3.26 -11.81
CA PRO A 121 13.16 3.84 -13.05
C PRO A 121 13.76 2.77 -13.98
N LEU A 122 14.09 3.14 -15.24
CA LEU A 122 14.90 2.28 -16.13
C LEU A 122 16.37 2.21 -15.72
N VAL A 123 16.91 3.29 -15.14
CA VAL A 123 18.31 3.31 -14.68
C VAL A 123 18.46 2.36 -13.50
N GLY A 124 19.40 1.43 -13.60
CA GLY A 124 19.62 0.39 -12.59
C GLY A 124 18.67 -0.79 -12.69
N LEU A 125 17.79 -0.81 -13.70
CA LEU A 125 16.99 -1.97 -14.07
C LEU A 125 17.82 -2.93 -14.91
N GLY A 126 17.73 -4.22 -14.63
CA GLY A 126 18.37 -5.29 -15.38
C GLY A 126 17.42 -6.45 -15.54
N LEU A 127 17.53 -7.15 -16.66
CA LEU A 127 16.83 -8.39 -16.93
C LEU A 127 17.88 -9.48 -17.20
N THR A 128 17.67 -10.64 -16.61
CA THR A 128 18.60 -11.76 -16.72
C THR A 128 17.83 -13.04 -16.96
N TRP A 129 18.21 -13.75 -18.01
CA TRP A 129 17.67 -15.06 -18.33
C TRP A 129 18.54 -16.17 -17.72
N TYR A 130 17.87 -17.22 -17.25
CA TYR A 130 18.53 -18.42 -16.74
C TYR A 130 17.96 -19.67 -17.39
N ARG A 131 18.85 -20.63 -17.65
CA ARG A 131 18.53 -22.02 -18.01
C ARG A 131 19.05 -22.93 -16.91
N GLY A 132 18.16 -23.50 -16.11
CA GLY A 132 18.52 -24.09 -14.82
C GLY A 132 19.27 -23.05 -13.99
N GLU A 133 20.48 -23.37 -13.54
CA GLU A 133 21.35 -22.45 -12.80
C GLU A 133 22.30 -21.62 -13.68
N GLN A 134 22.31 -21.84 -15.00
CA GLN A 134 23.18 -21.11 -15.91
C GLN A 134 22.56 -19.77 -16.28
N GLU A 135 23.27 -18.68 -16.01
CA GLU A 135 22.96 -17.36 -16.56
C GLU A 135 23.26 -17.30 -18.07
N LEU A 136 22.33 -16.76 -18.84
CA LEU A 136 22.48 -16.54 -20.28
C LEU A 136 22.96 -15.11 -20.55
N GLU A 137 23.72 -14.91 -21.63
CA GLU A 137 24.26 -13.58 -21.99
C GLU A 137 23.18 -12.62 -22.56
N GLU A 138 21.96 -13.09 -22.80
CA GLU A 138 20.82 -12.29 -23.25
C GLU A 138 20.32 -11.38 -22.10
N ARG A 139 20.55 -10.07 -22.23
CA ARG A 139 20.29 -9.08 -21.16
C ARG A 139 19.44 -7.90 -21.61
N ASP A 140 19.17 -7.77 -22.91
CA ASP A 140 18.44 -6.65 -23.45
C ASP A 140 16.92 -6.85 -23.34
N PHE A 141 16.23 -5.74 -23.14
CA PHE A 141 14.78 -5.65 -23.10
C PHE A 141 14.34 -4.36 -23.80
N ASP A 142 13.19 -4.44 -24.46
CA ASP A 142 12.52 -3.27 -25.00
C ASP A 142 11.74 -2.59 -23.87
N ALA A 143 11.77 -1.26 -23.84
CA ALA A 143 11.02 -0.45 -22.88
C ALA A 143 10.11 0.54 -23.60
N THR A 144 8.85 0.60 -23.17
CA THR A 144 7.85 1.55 -23.68
C THR A 144 7.34 2.42 -22.53
N GLU A 145 7.43 3.74 -22.67
CA GLU A 145 6.95 4.70 -21.66
C GLU A 145 5.41 4.84 -21.71
N THR A 146 4.77 4.87 -20.54
CA THR A 146 3.33 5.07 -20.37
C THR A 146 2.98 6.55 -20.13
N GLU A 147 1.69 6.90 -20.12
CA GLU A 147 1.23 8.27 -19.82
C GLU A 147 1.59 8.74 -18.40
N GLU A 148 1.83 7.80 -17.48
CA GLU A 148 2.22 8.02 -16.10
C GLU A 148 3.74 8.09 -15.89
N GLU A 149 4.54 8.16 -16.97
CA GLU A 149 6.01 8.19 -16.92
C GLU A 149 6.62 6.90 -16.34
N LEU A 150 5.85 5.80 -16.36
CA LEU A 150 6.31 4.44 -16.04
C LEU A 150 6.71 3.70 -17.32
N PHE A 151 7.32 2.51 -17.18
CA PHE A 151 7.78 1.71 -18.32
C PHE A 151 7.21 0.30 -18.33
N ASP A 152 6.68 -0.11 -19.47
CA ASP A 152 6.39 -1.50 -19.78
C ASP A 152 7.61 -2.11 -20.48
N ILE A 153 8.16 -3.17 -19.90
CA ILE A 153 9.34 -3.86 -20.43
C ILE A 153 8.98 -5.22 -21.00
N VAL A 154 9.68 -5.60 -22.07
CA VAL A 154 9.56 -6.92 -22.70
C VAL A 154 10.94 -7.41 -23.12
N SER A 155 11.28 -8.65 -22.77
CA SER A 155 12.44 -9.35 -23.31
C SER A 155 11.99 -10.67 -23.90
N THR A 156 12.61 -11.06 -25.01
CA THR A 156 12.28 -12.29 -25.74
C THR A 156 13.53 -13.12 -25.87
N LEU A 157 13.46 -14.38 -25.46
CA LEU A 157 14.55 -15.34 -25.55
C LEU A 157 14.17 -16.45 -26.54
N PRO A 158 14.80 -16.52 -27.73
CA PRO A 158 14.70 -17.69 -28.59
C PRO A 158 15.46 -18.86 -27.94
N VAL A 159 14.85 -20.04 -27.94
CA VAL A 159 15.42 -21.26 -27.34
C VAL A 159 15.51 -22.35 -28.40
N ALA A 160 16.70 -22.88 -28.62
CA ALA A 160 16.90 -23.95 -29.60
C ALA A 160 16.43 -25.30 -29.03
N GLY A 161 15.98 -26.21 -29.90
CA GLY A 161 15.34 -27.46 -29.46
C GLY A 161 16.25 -28.36 -28.61
N GLU A 162 17.55 -28.35 -28.90
CA GLU A 162 18.60 -29.04 -28.13
C GLU A 162 18.77 -28.49 -26.71
N GLU A 163 18.32 -27.27 -26.46
CA GLU A 163 18.37 -26.62 -25.14
C GLU A 163 17.11 -26.90 -24.31
N VAL A 164 16.03 -27.32 -24.97
CA VAL A 164 14.75 -27.72 -24.36
C VAL A 164 14.85 -29.20 -23.99
N GLY A 165 15.43 -29.48 -22.83
CA GLY A 165 15.50 -30.82 -22.24
C GLY A 165 14.34 -31.12 -21.30
N GLU A 166 14.00 -32.40 -21.11
CA GLU A 166 13.02 -32.81 -20.10
C GLU A 166 13.48 -32.37 -18.70
N GLY A 167 12.59 -31.72 -17.95
CA GLY A 167 12.88 -31.22 -16.61
C GLY A 167 13.77 -29.97 -16.56
N VAL A 168 14.14 -29.37 -17.71
CA VAL A 168 14.83 -28.08 -17.74
C VAL A 168 13.83 -26.98 -17.34
N GLU A 169 14.28 -26.06 -16.49
CA GLU A 169 13.55 -24.86 -16.10
C GLU A 169 14.21 -23.62 -16.73
N PHE A 170 13.40 -22.74 -17.30
CA PHE A 170 13.83 -21.41 -17.70
C PHE A 170 13.31 -20.38 -16.72
N ARG A 171 14.15 -19.42 -16.34
CA ARG A 171 13.78 -18.34 -15.41
C ARG A 171 14.11 -16.98 -16.02
N CYS A 172 13.20 -16.03 -15.85
CA CYS A 172 13.44 -14.62 -16.11
C CYS A 172 13.52 -13.90 -14.76
N GLN A 173 14.63 -13.20 -14.52
CA GLN A 173 14.82 -12.37 -13.34
C GLN A 173 14.90 -10.90 -13.74
N VAL A 174 14.09 -10.06 -13.12
CA VAL A 174 14.19 -8.60 -13.24
C VAL A 174 14.72 -8.05 -11.93
N THR A 175 15.79 -7.27 -12.00
CA THR A 175 16.43 -6.62 -10.84
C THR A 175 16.39 -5.11 -10.98
N LEU A 176 16.01 -4.39 -9.93
CA LEU A 176 16.06 -2.94 -9.87
C LEU A 176 16.98 -2.52 -8.72
N SER A 177 18.08 -1.84 -9.07
CA SER A 177 19.03 -1.28 -8.10
C SER A 177 18.83 0.23 -7.98
N ILE A 178 18.50 0.70 -6.78
CA ILE A 178 18.23 2.12 -6.52
C ILE A 178 18.86 2.59 -5.21
N GLY A 179 19.94 3.37 -5.32
CA GLY A 179 20.73 3.73 -4.13
C GLY A 179 21.42 2.49 -3.55
N GLN A 180 21.15 2.21 -2.27
CA GLN A 180 21.66 1.02 -1.56
C GLN A 180 20.69 -0.17 -1.57
N GLU A 181 19.50 0.01 -2.17
CA GLU A 181 18.45 -1.00 -2.21
C GLU A 181 18.47 -1.74 -3.55
N THR A 182 18.23 -3.05 -3.50
CA THR A 182 18.06 -3.89 -4.68
C THR A 182 16.81 -4.73 -4.53
N PHE A 183 15.92 -4.62 -5.51
CA PHE A 183 14.70 -5.41 -5.60
C PHE A 183 14.82 -6.41 -6.73
N SER A 184 14.33 -7.64 -6.54
CA SER A 184 14.31 -8.66 -7.58
C SER A 184 12.94 -9.31 -7.70
N ARG A 185 12.61 -9.71 -8.92
CA ARG A 185 11.42 -10.50 -9.27
C ARG A 185 11.83 -11.61 -10.20
N VAL A 186 11.21 -12.78 -10.03
CA VAL A 186 11.54 -13.97 -10.81
C VAL A 186 10.23 -14.60 -11.29
N ALA A 187 10.21 -15.01 -12.55
CA ALA A 187 9.21 -15.94 -13.09
C ALA A 187 9.92 -17.12 -13.73
N SER A 188 9.31 -18.30 -13.65
CA SER A 188 9.88 -19.53 -14.20
C SER A 188 8.86 -20.35 -14.98
N VAL A 189 9.37 -21.14 -15.91
CA VAL A 189 8.60 -22.10 -16.72
C VAL A 189 9.42 -23.38 -16.87
N ALA A 190 8.78 -24.52 -16.59
CA ALA A 190 9.40 -25.83 -16.75
C ALA A 190 8.99 -26.46 -18.08
N VAL A 191 9.91 -27.18 -18.70
CA VAL A 191 9.63 -28.01 -19.88
C VAL A 191 8.72 -29.17 -19.47
N GLY A 192 7.62 -29.35 -20.19
CA GLY A 192 6.62 -30.37 -19.87
C GLY A 192 7.22 -31.77 -19.92
N THR A 193 7.12 -32.51 -18.82
CA THR A 193 7.27 -33.97 -18.85
C THR A 193 6.04 -34.52 -19.56
N GLY A 194 6.21 -35.22 -20.67
CA GLY A 194 5.11 -35.85 -21.41
C GLY A 194 4.43 -36.95 -20.59
N ALA A 195 3.66 -36.60 -19.58
CA ALA A 195 2.76 -37.49 -18.88
C ALA A 195 1.36 -37.26 -19.45
N PRO A 196 0.75 -38.25 -20.14
CA PRO A 196 -0.67 -38.18 -20.43
C PRO A 196 -1.39 -38.19 -19.09
N THR A 197 -2.08 -37.11 -18.76
CA THR A 197 -3.04 -37.10 -17.65
C THR A 197 -4.18 -38.02 -18.04
N GLU A 198 -4.06 -39.31 -17.77
CA GLU A 198 -5.19 -40.23 -17.79
C GLU A 198 -6.11 -39.82 -16.63
N GLN A 199 -7.13 -39.03 -16.95
CA GLN A 199 -8.23 -38.74 -16.05
C GLN A 199 -8.89 -40.07 -15.66
N PRO A 200 -9.02 -40.38 -14.35
CA PRO A 200 -9.86 -41.48 -13.95
C PRO A 200 -11.30 -41.13 -14.30
N VAL A 201 -11.90 -41.90 -15.20
CA VAL A 201 -13.34 -41.85 -15.48
C VAL A 201 -14.07 -42.19 -14.17
N ALA A 202 -14.71 -41.18 -13.58
CA ALA A 202 -15.63 -41.40 -12.48
C ALA A 202 -16.88 -42.12 -13.01
N VAL A 203 -17.00 -43.41 -12.71
CA VAL A 203 -18.20 -44.20 -12.97
C VAL A 203 -19.30 -43.71 -12.03
N ALA A 204 -20.34 -43.10 -12.60
CA ALA A 204 -21.54 -42.71 -11.90
C ALA A 204 -22.35 -43.95 -11.47
N ALA A 205 -22.43 -44.21 -10.17
CA ALA A 205 -23.39 -45.14 -9.60
C ALA A 205 -24.62 -44.36 -9.12
N SER A 206 -25.69 -44.44 -9.91
CA SER A 206 -27.04 -44.05 -9.54
C SER A 206 -27.64 -45.12 -8.62
N THR A 207 -28.01 -44.74 -7.39
CA THR A 207 -29.00 -45.47 -6.59
C THR A 207 -30.12 -44.52 -6.25
N GLY A 208 -31.25 -44.71 -6.94
CA GLY A 208 -32.50 -44.04 -6.62
C GLY A 208 -33.07 -44.50 -5.28
N SER A 209 -33.76 -43.59 -4.60
CA SER A 209 -34.77 -43.97 -3.63
C SER A 209 -35.92 -42.97 -3.67
N THR A 210 -37.07 -43.51 -4.04
CA THR A 210 -38.40 -42.93 -4.18
C THR A 210 -39.10 -42.83 -2.82
N ARG A 211 -39.74 -41.69 -2.52
CA ARG A 211 -41.05 -41.64 -1.80
C ARG A 211 -41.64 -40.22 -1.82
N THR A 212 -42.61 -39.96 -2.69
CA THR A 212 -44.08 -40.08 -2.49
C THR A 212 -44.67 -38.94 -1.66
N VAL A 213 -45.40 -38.09 -2.38
CA VAL A 213 -46.29 -37.01 -1.95
C VAL A 213 -47.46 -37.56 -1.14
N THR A 214 -47.86 -36.88 -0.08
CA THR A 214 -49.25 -36.90 0.39
C THR A 214 -49.62 -35.53 0.92
N ALA A 215 -50.53 -34.86 0.22
CA ALA A 215 -51.20 -33.65 0.68
C ALA A 215 -52.44 -34.04 1.49
N THR A 216 -52.71 -33.35 2.59
CA THR A 216 -54.09 -33.20 3.05
C THR A 216 -54.28 -31.84 3.70
N THR A 217 -55.15 -31.08 3.06
CA THR A 217 -55.79 -29.82 3.42
C THR A 217 -56.45 -29.86 4.79
N ARG A 218 -56.34 -28.77 5.57
CA ARG A 218 -57.52 -28.14 6.24
C ARG A 218 -57.16 -26.77 6.82
N SER A 219 -57.86 -25.73 6.33
CA SER A 219 -58.15 -24.49 7.06
C SER A 219 -59.56 -24.62 7.66
N PRO A 220 -59.91 -23.91 8.75
CA PRO A 220 -60.57 -22.63 8.53
C PRO A 220 -60.24 -21.52 9.56
N SER A 221 -60.49 -20.29 9.10
CA SER A 221 -60.56 -19.01 9.82
C SER A 221 -61.57 -19.01 10.98
N THR A 222 -61.38 -18.16 12.02
CA THR A 222 -62.26 -17.01 12.41
C THR A 222 -61.86 -16.39 13.77
N ALA A 223 -61.68 -15.06 13.76
CA ALA A 223 -61.82 -13.96 14.75
C ALA A 223 -61.81 -14.17 16.30
N GLY A 224 -61.21 -13.18 17.02
CA GLY A 224 -61.69 -12.75 18.35
C GLY A 224 -60.69 -12.08 19.34
N ALA A 225 -60.53 -10.75 19.24
CA ALA A 225 -60.40 -9.68 20.27
C ALA A 225 -59.56 -9.76 21.59
N GLY A 226 -58.87 -8.63 21.87
CA GLY A 226 -58.57 -8.01 23.19
C GLY A 226 -57.38 -8.59 24.00
N THR A 227 -56.41 -7.84 24.55
CA THR A 227 -56.50 -6.60 25.35
C THR A 227 -55.12 -5.91 25.51
N THR A 228 -55.18 -4.59 25.64
CA THR A 228 -54.22 -3.50 25.98
C THR A 228 -53.12 -3.75 27.04
N THR A 229 -52.03 -2.95 26.95
CA THR A 229 -51.30 -2.19 28.02
C THR A 229 -49.78 -2.31 27.82
N ALA A 230 -48.87 -1.33 27.99
CA ALA A 230 -48.78 0.12 27.92
C ALA A 230 -47.27 0.45 27.98
N LEU A 231 -46.84 1.57 27.38
CA LEU A 231 -45.46 2.12 27.43
C LEU A 231 -45.23 3.00 28.66
N PRO A 232 -43.95 3.22 29.04
CA PRO A 232 -43.51 4.50 29.60
C PRO A 232 -42.22 5.08 28.92
N PRO A 233 -41.85 6.37 29.19
CA PRO A 233 -41.48 7.32 28.13
C PRO A 233 -40.06 7.94 28.18
N GLU A 234 -39.73 8.68 27.11
CA GLU A 234 -38.62 9.62 26.89
C GLU A 234 -38.57 10.83 27.85
N PRO A 235 -37.39 11.45 28.06
CA PRO A 235 -37.27 12.82 28.56
C PRO A 235 -36.90 13.85 27.47
N ARG A 236 -37.52 15.04 27.61
CA ARG A 236 -37.48 16.20 26.71
C ARG A 236 -36.31 17.16 26.97
N VAL A 237 -35.95 17.88 25.90
CA VAL A 237 -35.13 19.09 25.80
C VAL A 237 -35.82 20.32 26.43
N PRO A 238 -35.06 21.33 26.90
CA PRO A 238 -35.55 22.70 26.92
C PRO A 238 -34.67 23.69 26.11
N THR A 239 -35.35 24.52 25.32
CA THR A 239 -34.84 25.64 24.52
C THR A 239 -34.84 26.93 25.34
N ARG A 240 -33.76 27.74 25.26
CA ARG A 240 -33.78 29.19 25.52
C ARG A 240 -32.64 29.89 24.76
N GLY A 241 -32.96 30.96 24.04
CA GLY A 241 -32.03 32.06 23.70
C GLY A 241 -32.67 33.39 24.14
N PRO A 242 -32.17 34.58 23.73
CA PRO A 242 -30.84 34.94 23.19
C PRO A 242 -30.20 36.13 23.95
N THR A 243 -28.89 36.42 23.78
CA THR A 243 -28.36 37.81 23.84
C THR A 243 -26.97 37.96 23.21
N THR A 244 -26.80 39.10 22.56
CA THR A 244 -25.66 39.67 21.84
C THR A 244 -24.52 40.15 22.75
N ARG A 245 -23.24 40.04 22.30
CA ARG A 245 -22.23 41.13 22.41
C ARG A 245 -20.92 40.81 21.66
N LYS A 246 -20.50 41.76 20.82
CA LYS A 246 -19.15 41.94 20.22
C LYS A 246 -18.17 42.52 21.26
N PRO A 247 -16.85 42.46 21.05
CA PRO A 247 -16.18 43.70 20.63
C PRO A 247 -15.03 43.51 19.62
N ASP A 248 -14.82 44.59 18.85
CA ASP A 248 -13.74 44.85 17.89
C ASP A 248 -12.46 45.41 18.55
N ALA A 249 -11.42 45.54 17.70
CA ALA A 249 -10.29 46.49 17.68
C ALA A 249 -8.91 45.88 17.97
N LYS A 250 -7.79 46.20 17.31
CA LYS A 250 -7.39 47.08 16.17
C LYS A 250 -5.85 46.88 16.02
N THR A 251 -5.33 46.38 14.90
CA THR A 251 -4.55 47.06 13.81
C THR A 251 -3.11 47.52 14.14
N ILE A 252 -2.27 47.48 13.08
CA ILE A 252 -1.03 48.26 12.76
C ILE A 252 0.26 47.42 12.93
N LEU A 253 0.79 46.80 11.85
CA LEU A 253 1.69 47.30 10.78
C LEU A 253 3.17 47.45 11.23
N GLU A 254 4.00 46.58 10.64
CA GLU A 254 5.44 46.68 10.30
C GLU A 254 5.70 47.91 9.36
N PRO A 255 6.92 48.24 8.82
CA PRO A 255 8.11 47.39 8.62
C PRO A 255 9.53 48.03 8.70
N ALA A 256 10.52 47.14 8.57
CA ALA A 256 11.78 47.19 7.78
C ALA A 256 12.91 48.23 8.01
N ALA A 257 14.14 47.71 8.06
CA ALA A 257 15.29 47.96 7.16
C ALA A 257 16.61 47.54 7.88
N ALA A 258 17.28 46.45 7.50
CA ALA A 258 18.26 46.31 6.40
C ALA A 258 19.53 47.18 6.56
N THR A 259 20.64 46.60 7.04
CA THR A 259 21.96 46.72 6.36
C THR A 259 22.93 45.62 6.82
N LYS A 260 23.72 45.15 5.85
CA LYS A 260 24.69 44.05 5.86
C LYS A 260 26.12 44.65 6.05
N PRO A 261 27.23 43.92 5.80
CA PRO A 261 28.28 43.38 6.69
C PRO A 261 29.66 44.08 6.40
N PRO A 262 30.90 43.50 6.44
CA PRO A 262 31.35 42.11 6.71
C PRO A 262 32.74 41.93 7.40
N SER A 263 33.16 40.65 7.40
CA SER A 263 34.55 40.17 7.26
C SER A 263 35.33 40.12 8.57
N THR A 264 36.21 39.18 8.88
CA THR A 264 36.89 37.99 8.30
C THR A 264 37.71 37.45 9.50
N GLU A 265 38.06 36.18 9.73
CA GLU A 265 39.02 35.27 9.08
C GLU A 265 39.49 34.32 10.22
N HIS A 266 39.45 33.00 10.04
CA HIS A 266 40.61 32.09 9.89
C HIS A 266 41.34 31.58 11.16
N SER A 267 41.54 30.25 11.13
CA SER A 267 42.63 29.46 11.74
C SER A 267 42.66 29.32 13.26
N ALA A 268 43.16 28.24 13.88
CA ALA A 268 43.51 26.87 13.49
C ALA A 268 43.84 26.14 14.82
N SER A 269 43.59 24.83 14.86
CA SER A 269 44.35 23.76 15.54
C SER A 269 44.57 23.71 17.07
N GLN A 270 44.26 22.51 17.58
CA GLN A 270 45.04 21.63 18.46
C GLN A 270 44.72 21.45 19.97
N ASP A 271 44.54 20.15 20.28
CA ASP A 271 44.92 19.36 21.46
C ASP A 271 44.35 19.68 22.85
N LEU A 272 43.66 18.71 23.47
CA LEU A 272 44.23 17.83 24.50
C LEU A 272 43.20 16.82 25.06
N ILE A 273 43.72 15.61 25.23
CA ILE A 273 43.33 14.43 26.02
C ILE A 273 42.59 14.72 27.34
N THR A 274 41.50 13.98 27.67
CA THR A 274 41.43 13.06 28.84
C THR A 274 40.10 12.28 28.90
N HIS A 275 40.18 10.95 29.03
CA HIS A 275 39.13 10.09 29.58
C HIS A 275 39.25 10.01 31.11
N PRO A 276 38.18 9.55 31.80
CA PRO A 276 38.41 8.40 32.69
C PRO A 276 37.34 7.29 32.59
N ALA A 277 37.82 6.08 32.92
CA ALA A 277 37.11 4.81 33.15
C ALA A 277 36.35 4.82 34.50
N THR A 278 35.53 3.81 34.87
CA THR A 278 35.93 2.57 35.58
C THR A 278 34.64 1.70 35.78
N THR A 279 34.50 0.46 35.28
CA THR A 279 34.74 -0.90 35.89
C THR A 279 33.80 -1.23 37.09
N THR A 280 33.18 -2.42 37.32
CA THR A 280 33.62 -3.84 37.32
C THR A 280 32.45 -4.84 37.54
N LEU A 281 32.58 -6.07 37.02
CA LEU A 281 31.91 -7.35 37.40
C LEU A 281 32.70 -8.09 38.51
N PRO A 282 32.20 -9.22 39.11
CA PRO A 282 32.66 -10.59 38.71
C PRO A 282 31.60 -11.73 38.90
N VAL A 283 31.52 -12.77 38.04
CA VAL A 283 32.13 -14.15 38.00
C VAL A 283 31.19 -15.30 38.45
N SER A 284 31.37 -16.44 37.78
CA SER A 284 30.61 -17.70 37.63
C SER A 284 30.94 -18.81 38.65
N GLY A 285 30.08 -19.86 38.71
CA GLY A 285 30.38 -21.17 39.32
C GLY A 285 29.23 -22.19 39.16
N ALA A 286 29.56 -23.42 38.75
CA ALA A 286 28.65 -24.56 38.54
C ALA A 286 28.96 -25.72 39.51
N ALA A 287 27.97 -26.52 39.92
CA ALA A 287 28.14 -27.89 40.43
C ALA A 287 26.81 -28.67 40.48
N THR A 288 26.91 -29.99 40.34
CA THR A 288 25.88 -31.02 40.18
C THR A 288 25.72 -31.93 41.43
N ALA A 289 24.51 -32.53 41.54
CA ALA A 289 24.17 -33.89 42.02
C ALA A 289 24.04 -34.29 43.52
N ALA A 290 22.87 -34.89 43.81
CA ALA A 290 22.61 -36.21 44.47
C ALA A 290 21.99 -36.32 45.89
N GLY A 291 20.84 -37.03 45.96
CA GLY A 291 20.34 -37.95 47.03
C GLY A 291 19.83 -37.33 48.34
N SER A 292 18.80 -37.81 49.07
CA SER A 292 17.96 -39.02 49.01
C SER A 292 16.74 -38.88 49.97
N ILE A 293 15.59 -39.40 49.52
CA ILE A 293 14.60 -40.29 50.18
C ILE A 293 14.13 -39.98 51.63
N ASN A 294 12.80 -39.85 51.80
CA ASN A 294 12.08 -40.53 52.89
C ASN A 294 10.67 -40.98 52.46
N TRP A 295 10.25 -42.17 52.90
CA TRP A 295 9.02 -42.90 52.55
C TRP A 295 7.97 -42.80 53.67
N GLY A 296 6.67 -42.78 53.32
CA GLY A 296 5.55 -42.95 54.26
C GLY A 296 4.15 -42.72 53.68
N ALA A 297 3.65 -43.70 52.90
CA ALA A 297 2.28 -44.26 52.69
C ALA A 297 0.95 -43.45 52.96
N PRO A 298 -0.24 -43.94 52.54
CA PRO A 298 -0.76 -43.89 51.16
C PRO A 298 -2.23 -43.40 51.02
N SER A 299 -2.61 -43.13 49.76
CA SER A 299 -3.97 -43.23 49.18
C SER A 299 -5.08 -42.23 49.58
N ALA A 300 -5.36 -41.30 48.67
CA ALA A 300 -6.72 -41.01 48.22
C ALA A 300 -6.67 -40.67 46.72
N GLU A 301 -7.20 -41.58 45.91
CA GLU A 301 -7.33 -41.44 44.47
C GLU A 301 -8.16 -40.20 44.14
N LYS A 302 -7.61 -39.30 43.32
CA LYS A 302 -8.41 -38.34 42.56
C LYS A 302 -8.02 -38.46 41.09
N GLU A 303 -9.02 -38.84 40.31
CA GLU A 303 -9.01 -39.04 38.87
C GLU A 303 -8.40 -37.82 38.13
N PRO A 304 -7.69 -38.01 37.01
CA PRO A 304 -7.01 -36.92 36.31
C PRO A 304 -8.03 -36.01 35.61
N ASP A 305 -7.93 -34.70 35.84
CA ASP A 305 -8.66 -33.72 35.05
C ASP A 305 -8.33 -33.90 33.55
N PRO A 306 -9.33 -33.80 32.65
CA PRO A 306 -9.11 -33.92 31.21
C PRO A 306 -8.19 -32.79 30.74
N PRO A 307 -7.39 -33.01 29.69
CA PRO A 307 -6.46 -32.00 29.18
C PRO A 307 -7.26 -30.74 28.87
N VAL A 308 -6.87 -29.63 29.50
CA VAL A 308 -7.36 -28.29 29.17
C VAL A 308 -7.15 -28.11 27.68
N GLY A 309 -8.24 -28.27 26.92
CA GLY A 309 -8.24 -28.02 25.49
C GLY A 309 -7.71 -26.60 25.25
N PRO A 310 -7.04 -26.35 24.12
CA PRO A 310 -6.56 -25.02 23.81
C PRO A 310 -7.71 -24.03 23.96
N ALA A 311 -7.53 -23.07 24.88
CA ALA A 311 -8.53 -22.04 25.15
C ALA A 311 -9.04 -21.46 23.82
N PRO A 312 -10.34 -21.15 23.69
CA PRO A 312 -10.91 -20.74 22.41
C PRO A 312 -10.13 -19.54 21.87
N ALA A 313 -9.43 -19.77 20.76
CA ALA A 313 -8.64 -18.75 20.10
C ALA A 313 -9.58 -17.65 19.62
N CYS A 314 -9.25 -16.42 20.02
CA CYS A 314 -9.93 -15.21 19.60
C CYS A 314 -9.73 -15.06 18.08
N ASN A 315 -10.83 -15.03 17.31
CA ASN A 315 -10.80 -14.99 15.84
C ASN A 315 -11.19 -13.58 15.36
N LEU A 316 -10.32 -12.92 14.60
CA LEU A 316 -10.56 -11.61 14.00
C LEU A 316 -10.94 -11.78 12.52
N GLN A 317 -12.03 -11.14 12.09
CA GLN A 317 -12.51 -11.21 10.73
C GLN A 317 -12.86 -9.82 10.22
N ILE A 318 -12.61 -9.58 8.92
CA ILE A 318 -12.93 -8.34 8.22
C ILE A 318 -13.73 -8.68 6.95
N TRP A 319 -14.78 -7.91 6.68
CA TRP A 319 -15.60 -8.06 5.48
C TRP A 319 -16.30 -6.74 5.12
N SER A 320 -16.83 -6.67 3.91
CA SER A 320 -17.62 -5.55 3.39
C SER A 320 -19.02 -6.01 2.98
N LEU A 321 -19.97 -5.09 3.08
CA LEU A 321 -21.36 -5.25 2.63
C LEU A 321 -21.76 -3.98 1.86
N PRO A 322 -22.03 -4.06 0.55
CA PRO A 322 -21.77 -5.19 -0.36
C PRO A 322 -20.28 -5.59 -0.46
N PRO A 323 -19.93 -6.78 -0.97
CA PRO A 323 -18.54 -7.27 -1.03
C PRO A 323 -17.61 -6.34 -1.81
N ASN A 324 -18.13 -5.71 -2.87
CA ASN A 324 -17.48 -4.62 -3.59
C ASN A 324 -18.32 -3.36 -3.44
N GLY A 325 -17.68 -2.20 -3.36
CA GLY A 325 -18.37 -0.91 -3.40
C GLY A 325 -18.93 -0.61 -4.79
N THR A 326 -19.98 0.21 -4.82
CA THR A 326 -20.49 0.79 -6.07
C THR A 326 -20.46 2.31 -5.93
N ARG A 327 -19.93 3.01 -6.91
CA ARG A 327 -19.80 4.47 -6.89
C ARG A 327 -21.14 5.12 -6.62
N GLY A 328 -21.18 6.01 -5.63
CA GLY A 328 -22.38 6.73 -5.21
C GLY A 328 -23.34 5.94 -4.32
N ARG A 329 -23.08 4.65 -4.03
CA ARG A 329 -23.90 3.81 -3.14
C ARG A 329 -23.29 3.70 -1.75
N ALA A 330 -24.11 3.34 -0.77
CA ALA A 330 -23.63 3.09 0.58
C ALA A 330 -22.73 1.84 0.63
N LEU A 331 -21.67 1.91 1.42
CA LEU A 331 -20.73 0.82 1.64
C LEU A 331 -20.42 0.71 3.13
N ARG A 332 -20.51 -0.51 3.66
CA ARG A 332 -20.20 -0.84 5.05
C ARG A 332 -19.02 -1.80 5.10
N ILE A 333 -18.06 -1.52 5.96
CA ILE A 333 -16.86 -2.35 6.15
C ILE A 333 -16.75 -2.67 7.62
N GLU A 334 -16.83 -3.94 7.99
CA GLU A 334 -16.91 -4.39 9.37
C GLU A 334 -15.70 -5.25 9.72
N CYS A 335 -15.06 -4.95 10.84
CA CYS A 335 -14.04 -5.79 11.44
C CYS A 335 -14.47 -6.21 12.84
N ARG A 336 -14.64 -7.52 13.03
CA ARG A 336 -15.20 -8.10 14.26
C ARG A 336 -14.29 -9.16 14.84
N ALA A 337 -14.10 -9.09 16.16
CA ALA A 337 -13.37 -10.07 16.94
C ALA A 337 -14.36 -10.96 17.70
N ARG A 338 -14.30 -12.27 17.47
CA ARG A 338 -15.09 -13.27 18.19
C ARG A 338 -14.22 -13.91 19.26
N CYS A 339 -14.32 -13.38 20.47
CA CYS A 339 -13.42 -13.70 21.58
C CYS A 339 -14.21 -14.00 22.85
N PRO A 340 -13.72 -14.88 23.73
CA PRO A 340 -14.39 -15.26 24.98
C PRO A 340 -14.43 -14.13 26.04
N GLY A 341 -13.79 -12.99 25.79
CA GLY A 341 -13.79 -11.82 26.68
C GLY A 341 -13.79 -10.50 25.90
N ASN A 342 -13.73 -9.39 26.64
CA ASN A 342 -13.74 -8.05 26.04
C ASN A 342 -12.50 -7.86 25.16
N ALA A 343 -12.75 -7.66 23.88
CA ALA A 343 -11.72 -7.38 22.88
C ALA A 343 -11.71 -5.86 22.59
N THR A 344 -10.73 -5.38 21.83
CA THR A 344 -10.79 -4.03 21.25
C THR A 344 -10.19 -4.09 19.86
N VAL A 345 -10.96 -3.69 18.87
CA VAL A 345 -10.56 -3.66 17.46
C VAL A 345 -10.24 -2.23 17.05
N ARG A 346 -9.16 -2.03 16.31
CA ARG A 346 -8.80 -0.74 15.70
C ARG A 346 -8.42 -0.90 14.25
N TRP A 347 -8.68 0.13 13.45
CA TRP A 347 -8.18 0.22 12.09
C TRP A 347 -6.71 0.64 12.08
N LEU A 348 -5.88 -0.14 11.39
CA LEU A 348 -4.46 0.17 11.13
C LEU A 348 -4.28 0.90 9.80
N ARG A 349 -5.06 0.50 8.79
CA ARG A 349 -4.96 1.03 7.43
C ARG A 349 -6.33 1.13 6.80
N THR A 350 -6.58 2.27 6.18
CA THR A 350 -7.73 2.55 5.32
C THR A 350 -7.21 3.34 4.11
N PRO A 351 -7.80 3.21 2.91
CA PRO A 351 -7.35 3.92 1.71
C PRO A 351 -7.37 5.44 1.81
N VAL A 352 -8.32 5.99 2.58
CA VAL A 352 -8.36 7.41 2.95
C VAL A 352 -8.32 7.56 4.47
N ALA A 353 -8.16 8.78 4.97
CA ALA A 353 -8.13 9.05 6.41
C ALA A 353 -9.42 8.57 7.11
N LEU A 354 -9.30 8.02 8.32
CA LEU A 354 -10.44 7.52 9.12
C LEU A 354 -11.52 8.59 9.35
N SER A 355 -11.16 9.87 9.36
CA SER A 355 -12.09 11.00 9.46
C SER A 355 -13.07 11.13 8.28
N GLN A 356 -12.80 10.47 7.15
CA GLN A 356 -13.70 10.41 6.00
C GLN A 356 -14.75 9.29 6.12
N TYR A 357 -14.65 8.44 7.14
CA TYR A 357 -15.62 7.39 7.43
C TYR A 357 -16.41 7.75 8.69
N ARG A 358 -17.65 7.29 8.78
CA ARG A 358 -18.34 7.23 10.06
C ARG A 358 -17.95 5.92 10.75
N GLU A 359 -17.17 6.01 11.82
CA GLU A 359 -16.76 4.84 12.59
C GLU A 359 -17.75 4.53 13.72
N GLU A 360 -18.20 3.28 13.78
CA GLU A 360 -19.01 2.72 14.86
C GLU A 360 -18.22 1.62 15.57
N ALA A 361 -17.64 1.95 16.72
CA ALA A 361 -16.89 1.02 17.54
C ALA A 361 -17.80 0.38 18.61
N SER A 362 -17.91 -0.95 18.56
CA SER A 362 -18.36 -1.80 19.65
C SER A 362 -17.13 -2.48 20.25
N GLY A 363 -17.10 -2.80 21.55
CA GLY A 363 -15.90 -3.40 22.17
C GLY A 363 -15.33 -4.56 21.35
N SER A 364 -16.20 -5.43 20.82
CA SER A 364 -15.81 -6.60 20.04
C SER A 364 -15.70 -6.37 18.51
N GLY A 365 -15.83 -5.15 18.00
CA GLY A 365 -15.70 -4.87 16.57
C GLY A 365 -15.87 -3.40 16.18
N SER A 366 -15.17 -2.96 15.14
CA SER A 366 -15.29 -1.61 14.58
C SER A 366 -15.84 -1.67 13.15
N THR A 367 -16.82 -0.83 12.85
CA THR A 367 -17.45 -0.71 11.53
C THR A 367 -17.17 0.66 10.93
N LEU A 368 -16.72 0.72 9.67
CA LEU A 368 -16.66 1.94 8.87
C LEU A 368 -17.88 2.02 7.95
N LEU A 369 -18.59 3.13 8.02
CA LEU A 369 -19.75 3.41 7.18
C LEU A 369 -19.44 4.56 6.20
N LEU A 370 -19.80 4.32 4.94
CA LEU A 370 -19.79 5.30 3.86
C LEU A 370 -21.21 5.43 3.31
N ASP A 371 -21.77 6.64 3.33
CA ASP A 371 -23.07 6.90 2.70
C ASP A 371 -22.97 6.86 1.18
N ARG A 372 -21.81 7.28 0.63
CA ARG A 372 -21.51 7.28 -0.80
C ARG A 372 -20.07 6.83 -1.04
N ALA A 373 -19.90 5.63 -1.56
CA ALA A 373 -18.61 5.11 -1.98
C ALA A 373 -18.10 5.85 -3.24
N GLU A 374 -16.79 5.98 -3.36
CA GLU A 374 -16.11 6.72 -4.42
C GLU A 374 -14.84 5.94 -4.78
N PRO A 375 -14.26 6.15 -5.97
CA PRO A 375 -13.03 5.45 -6.37
C PRO A 375 -11.89 5.60 -5.37
N ARG A 376 -11.77 6.72 -4.64
CA ARG A 376 -10.76 6.90 -3.59
C ARG A 376 -10.92 5.98 -2.37
N HIS A 377 -12.11 5.42 -2.16
CA HIS A 377 -12.37 4.46 -1.07
C HIS A 377 -11.96 3.03 -1.44
N GLN A 378 -11.45 2.79 -2.66
CA GLN A 378 -10.92 1.49 -3.06
C GLN A 378 -9.51 1.25 -2.49
N GLY A 379 -9.16 -0.01 -2.25
CA GLY A 379 -7.83 -0.42 -1.84
C GLY A 379 -7.82 -1.26 -0.56
N HIS A 380 -6.72 -1.16 0.18
CA HIS A 380 -6.40 -2.06 1.28
C HIS A 380 -6.92 -1.54 2.63
N TYR A 381 -7.76 -2.35 3.27
CA TYR A 381 -8.26 -2.15 4.63
C TYR A 381 -7.58 -3.15 5.56
N GLN A 382 -7.08 -2.68 6.71
CA GLN A 382 -6.45 -3.54 7.71
C GLN A 382 -6.92 -3.13 9.10
N CYS A 383 -7.35 -4.10 9.89
CA CYS A 383 -7.69 -3.92 11.29
C CYS A 383 -6.85 -4.85 12.17
N VAL A 384 -6.66 -4.42 13.41
CA VAL A 384 -5.91 -5.14 14.44
C VAL A 384 -6.76 -5.32 15.68
N LEU A 385 -6.60 -6.49 16.30
CA LEU A 385 -7.06 -6.75 17.64
C LEU A 385 -5.98 -6.35 18.64
N LEU A 386 -6.31 -5.44 19.55
CA LEU A 386 -5.47 -5.09 20.69
C LEU A 386 -5.65 -6.12 21.82
N GLY A 387 -4.54 -6.71 22.29
CA GLY A 387 -4.55 -7.69 23.37
C GLY A 387 -3.19 -8.38 23.54
N ARG A 388 -3.13 -9.43 24.37
CA ARG A 388 -1.88 -10.22 24.60
C ARG A 388 -1.36 -10.93 23.35
N ARG A 389 -2.22 -11.14 22.35
CA ARG A 389 -1.86 -11.69 21.03
C ARG A 389 -2.46 -10.79 19.97
N SER A 390 -1.66 -9.85 19.47
CA SER A 390 -2.05 -8.96 18.38
C SER A 390 -2.30 -9.79 17.12
N GLN A 391 -3.51 -9.73 16.60
CA GLN A 391 -3.88 -10.34 15.32
C GLN A 391 -4.33 -9.23 14.39
N ALA A 392 -3.85 -9.25 13.16
CA ALA A 392 -4.28 -8.32 12.13
C ALA A 392 -4.84 -9.09 10.94
N VAL A 393 -5.89 -8.54 10.34
CA VAL A 393 -6.51 -9.09 9.13
C VAL A 393 -6.71 -7.97 8.11
N SER A 394 -6.68 -8.36 6.85
CA SER A 394 -6.71 -7.45 5.71
C SER A 394 -7.84 -7.78 4.75
N LEU A 395 -8.39 -6.76 4.10
CA LEU A 395 -9.40 -6.84 3.04
C LEU A 395 -9.00 -5.90 1.92
N GLU A 396 -8.98 -6.39 0.69
CA GLU A 396 -8.86 -5.56 -0.51
C GLU A 396 -10.25 -5.32 -1.09
N LEU A 397 -10.60 -4.06 -1.30
CA LEU A 397 -11.94 -3.65 -1.70
C LEU A 397 -11.90 -2.79 -2.96
N MET A 398 -12.70 -3.18 -3.95
CA MET A 398 -12.86 -2.43 -5.20
C MET A 398 -14.17 -1.63 -5.19
N VAL A 399 -14.16 -0.43 -5.79
CA VAL A 399 -15.37 0.38 -6.01
C VAL A 399 -15.66 0.45 -7.51
N LEU A 400 -16.72 -0.24 -7.93
CA LEU A 400 -17.18 -0.33 -9.31
C LEU A 400 -18.05 0.87 -9.69
N ASP A 401 -18.03 1.30 -10.94
CA ASP A 401 -19.02 2.28 -11.43
C ASP A 401 -20.41 1.63 -11.55
N ASP A 402 -21.47 2.37 -11.20
CA ASP A 402 -22.87 1.90 -11.25
C ASP A 402 -23.26 1.66 -12.72
N SER A 403 -23.07 0.43 -13.20
CA SER A 403 -23.37 0.01 -14.57
C SER A 403 -24.84 -0.40 -14.64
N LEU A 404 -25.73 0.58 -14.48
CA LEU A 404 -27.16 0.44 -14.76
C LEU A 404 -27.49 1.02 -16.14
N GLY A 405 -27.39 0.18 -17.17
CA GLY A 405 -28.15 0.25 -18.43
C GLY A 405 -27.99 1.49 -19.32
N PRO A 406 -28.34 1.41 -20.62
CA PRO A 406 -28.21 2.54 -21.53
C PRO A 406 -29.20 3.65 -21.15
N GLY A 407 -28.69 4.72 -20.53
CA GLY A 407 -29.41 5.99 -20.42
C GLY A 407 -29.74 6.53 -21.82
N PRO A 408 -30.84 7.30 -21.97
CA PRO A 408 -31.44 7.58 -23.26
C PRO A 408 -30.45 8.37 -24.12
N ALA A 409 -30.31 7.94 -25.37
CA ALA A 409 -29.62 8.70 -26.40
C ALA A 409 -30.25 10.11 -26.49
N VAL A 410 -29.57 11.11 -25.95
CA VAL A 410 -29.80 12.49 -26.33
C VAL A 410 -29.15 12.65 -27.69
N THR A 411 -29.95 12.50 -28.73
CA THR A 411 -29.61 12.88 -30.10
C THR A 411 -29.40 14.38 -30.16
N VAL A 412 -28.20 14.84 -29.83
CA VAL A 412 -27.73 16.19 -30.19
C VAL A 412 -27.28 16.12 -31.64
N GLY A 413 -28.19 16.45 -32.56
CA GLY A 413 -27.86 16.65 -33.96
C GLY A 413 -26.88 17.82 -34.10
N THR A 414 -25.60 17.53 -34.29
CA THR A 414 -24.61 18.48 -34.77
C THR A 414 -24.33 18.18 -36.23
N THR A 415 -24.94 18.95 -37.13
CA THR A 415 -24.55 18.99 -38.54
C THR A 415 -23.19 19.67 -38.65
N VAL A 416 -22.11 18.89 -38.52
CA VAL A 416 -20.74 19.38 -38.78
C VAL A 416 -20.45 19.17 -40.26
N SER A 417 -20.30 20.28 -40.99
CA SER A 417 -20.03 20.31 -42.43
C SER A 417 -18.74 19.56 -42.79
N LEU A 418 -18.89 18.55 -43.65
CA LEU A 418 -17.81 17.75 -44.26
C LEU A 418 -16.81 18.54 -45.12
N LEU A 419 -17.03 19.83 -45.37
CA LEU A 419 -16.13 20.69 -46.14
C LEU A 419 -14.88 21.15 -45.34
N GLY A 420 -14.93 21.16 -44.00
CA GLY A 420 -13.79 21.57 -43.16
C GLY A 420 -12.67 20.52 -43.07
N LEU A 421 -13.02 19.23 -43.05
CA LEU A 421 -12.06 18.12 -42.87
C LEU A 421 -11.22 17.83 -44.13
N VAL A 422 -11.72 18.17 -45.32
CA VAL A 422 -10.96 18.02 -46.56
C VAL A 422 -9.87 19.10 -46.69
N VAL A 423 -10.12 20.32 -46.20
CA VAL A 423 -9.13 21.40 -46.26
C VAL A 423 -8.01 21.19 -45.24
N THR A 424 -8.32 20.72 -44.02
CA THR A 424 -7.30 20.44 -42.99
C THR A 424 -6.41 19.25 -43.34
N SER A 425 -6.96 18.21 -43.97
CA SER A 425 -6.18 17.06 -44.44
C SER A 425 -5.29 17.37 -45.65
N VAL A 426 -5.69 18.30 -46.53
CA VAL A 426 -4.84 18.77 -47.64
C VAL A 426 -3.73 19.69 -47.14
N LEU A 427 -3.99 20.56 -46.16
CA LEU A 427 -2.98 21.43 -45.56
C LEU A 427 -1.97 20.61 -44.73
N SER A 428 -2.41 19.61 -43.95
CA SER A 428 -1.50 18.74 -43.19
C SER A 428 -0.64 17.87 -44.11
N ARG A 429 -1.20 17.32 -45.20
CA ARG A 429 -0.41 16.59 -46.21
C ARG A 429 0.60 17.46 -46.94
N ARG A 430 0.30 18.74 -47.19
CA ARG A 430 1.25 19.68 -47.82
C ARG A 430 2.36 20.12 -46.86
N LEU A 431 2.05 20.30 -45.57
CA LEU A 431 3.04 20.60 -44.53
C LEU A 431 3.95 19.40 -44.24
N TRP A 432 3.41 18.18 -44.17
CA TRP A 432 4.20 16.95 -44.01
C TRP A 432 5.13 16.73 -45.21
N LYS A 433 4.67 16.92 -46.45
CA LYS A 433 5.55 16.82 -47.63
C LYS A 433 6.66 17.87 -47.67
N ARG A 434 6.44 19.07 -47.11
CA ARG A 434 7.50 20.10 -47.01
C ARG A 434 8.52 19.80 -45.91
N LEU A 435 8.09 19.26 -44.77
CA LEU A 435 8.99 18.87 -43.67
C LEU A 435 9.84 17.65 -44.01
N ARG A 436 9.31 16.69 -44.77
CA ARG A 436 10.05 15.49 -45.20
C ARG A 436 11.16 15.81 -46.22
N SER A 437 11.08 16.94 -46.92
CA SER A 437 12.11 17.40 -47.87
C SER A 437 13.25 18.19 -47.20
N GLN A 438 13.15 18.53 -45.91
CA GLN A 438 14.19 19.25 -45.17
C GLN A 438 15.10 18.37 -44.31
N TYR A 439 14.81 17.06 -44.22
CA TYR A 439 15.59 16.10 -43.43
C TYR A 439 16.20 14.96 -44.24
N GLU A 440 16.14 15.01 -45.57
CA GLU A 440 16.93 14.14 -46.44
C GLU A 440 17.87 14.99 -47.27
N LEU A 441 19.17 14.92 -46.93
CA LEU A 441 20.36 14.92 -47.80
C LEU A 441 21.59 15.46 -47.02
N PRO A 442 22.81 15.00 -47.33
CA PRO A 442 23.29 13.64 -47.60
C PRO A 442 24.21 13.11 -46.49
#